data_AF-A0AAW0D7H2-F1
#
_entry.id   AF-A0AAW0D7H2-F1
#
_cell.length_a   1.000
_cell.length_b   1.000
_cell.length_c   1.000
_cell.angle_alpha   90.00
_cell.angle_beta   90.00
_cell.angle_gamma   90.00
#
_symmetry.space_group_name_H-M   'P 1'
#
loop_
_entity.id
_entity.type
_entity.pdbx_description
1 polymer ?
#
loop_
_entity_poly.entity_id
_entity_poly.type
_entity_poly.pdbx_seq_one_letter_code
_entity_poly.pdbx_strand_id
1 'polypeptide(L)'
;MSLSSATQVMSTPELLEQILAALPMRDLLVNAPLVSRTWRAITLLSTIQQALFFQPAPSISPRVLNPLLSESFPPFFASYDKKGWESSVETIMRMPWSKAPDAFRRREASWRRMLVRQPPAQSLVVKQTSGGMAGSYDREGALKDPSLSMAVLYDLTLQFVDGDTSFHFMWHDESAAEGDLTLNVSTGVGCESDGERIEKKYFSDAANFVKVSFGEWEGDEISRFY
;
A
#
# COMPACT_ATOMS: atom_id res chain seq x y z
N MET A 1 -0.35 49.05 -14.53
CA MET A 1 -1.57 48.44 -13.94
C MET A 1 -1.12 47.58 -12.76
N SER A 2 -1.63 47.83 -11.55
CA SER A 2 -1.35 46.98 -10.40
C SER A 2 -2.00 45.62 -10.62
N LEU A 3 -1.26 44.53 -10.45
CA LEU A 3 -1.86 43.20 -10.34
C LEU A 3 -2.81 43.20 -9.13
N SER A 4 -3.91 42.44 -9.20
CA SER A 4 -4.74 42.23 -8.03
C SER A 4 -3.94 41.47 -6.97
N SER A 5 -4.24 41.68 -5.69
CA SER A 5 -3.56 40.96 -4.59
C SER A 5 -3.63 39.44 -4.79
N ALA A 6 -4.76 38.91 -5.29
CA ALA A 6 -4.91 37.50 -5.60
C ALA A 6 -3.96 37.03 -6.73
N THR A 7 -3.84 37.81 -7.80
CA THR A 7 -2.94 37.50 -8.92
C THR A 7 -1.48 37.54 -8.48
N GLN A 8 -1.14 38.47 -7.58
CA GLN A 8 0.20 38.58 -7.03
C GLN A 8 0.55 37.35 -6.16
N VAL A 9 -0.36 36.91 -5.28
CA VAL A 9 -0.18 35.68 -4.49
C VAL A 9 0.00 34.45 -5.39
N MET A 10 -0.85 34.30 -6.41
CA MET A 10 -0.75 33.18 -7.36
C MET A 10 0.49 33.21 -8.26
N SER A 11 1.15 34.37 -8.37
CA SER A 11 2.39 34.52 -9.15
C SER A 11 3.66 34.25 -8.32
N THR A 12 3.53 34.17 -6.99
CA THR A 12 4.61 33.85 -6.07
C THR A 12 4.67 32.34 -5.84
N PRO A 13 5.70 31.62 -6.34
CA PRO A 13 5.77 30.16 -6.28
C PRO A 13 5.66 29.59 -4.86
N GLU A 14 6.26 30.23 -3.88
CA GLU A 14 6.31 29.78 -2.48
C GLU A 14 4.93 29.83 -1.83
N LEU A 15 4.17 30.91 -2.09
CA LEU A 15 2.80 31.05 -1.58
C LEU A 15 1.86 30.08 -2.27
N LEU A 16 2.01 29.93 -3.60
CA LEU A 16 1.22 28.99 -4.36
C LEU A 16 1.50 27.55 -3.93
N GLU A 17 2.75 27.18 -3.64
CA GLU A 17 3.10 25.87 -3.08
C GLU A 17 2.39 25.61 -1.75
N GLN A 18 2.39 26.56 -0.81
CA GLN A 18 1.69 26.40 0.47
C GLN A 18 0.17 26.28 0.31
N ILE A 19 -0.42 27.05 -0.60
CA ILE A 19 -1.87 26.96 -0.90
C ILE A 19 -2.19 25.58 -1.47
N LEU A 20 -1.41 25.12 -2.45
CA LEU A 20 -1.59 23.81 -3.05
C LEU A 20 -1.40 22.69 -2.02
N ALA A 21 -0.40 22.78 -1.16
CA ALA A 21 -0.14 21.80 -0.11
C ALA A 21 -1.31 21.63 0.88
N ALA A 22 -2.16 22.65 1.03
CA ALA A 22 -3.35 22.60 1.87
C ALA A 22 -4.59 22.01 1.16
N LEU A 23 -4.52 21.72 -0.15
CA LEU A 23 -5.64 21.15 -0.91
C LEU A 23 -5.77 19.63 -0.71
N PRO A 24 -6.97 19.06 -0.91
CA PRO A 24 -7.15 17.62 -0.95
C PRO A 24 -6.27 16.96 -2.01
N MET A 25 -5.75 15.78 -1.69
CA MET A 25 -4.84 15.01 -2.55
C MET A 25 -5.41 14.77 -3.96
N ARG A 26 -6.72 14.53 -4.07
CA ARG A 26 -7.40 14.34 -5.38
C ARG A 26 -7.31 15.57 -6.27
N ASP A 27 -7.49 16.76 -5.69
CA ASP A 27 -7.41 18.03 -6.43
C ASP A 27 -5.98 18.30 -6.88
N LEU A 28 -5.00 17.98 -6.05
CA LEU A 28 -3.58 18.07 -6.39
C LEU A 28 -3.16 17.14 -7.53
N LEU A 29 -3.72 15.93 -7.58
CA LEU A 29 -3.41 14.94 -8.62
C LEU A 29 -4.06 15.25 -9.96
N VAL A 30 -5.32 15.71 -9.94
CA VAL A 30 -6.16 15.79 -11.15
C VAL A 30 -6.36 17.23 -11.60
N ASN A 31 -6.73 18.13 -10.69
CA ASN A 31 -7.22 19.46 -11.05
C ASN A 31 -6.06 20.47 -11.15
N ALA A 32 -5.16 20.49 -10.17
CA ALA A 32 -4.09 21.48 -10.09
C ALA A 32 -3.16 21.52 -11.32
N PRO A 33 -2.70 20.37 -11.87
CA PRO A 33 -1.82 20.37 -13.05
C PRO A 33 -2.48 20.86 -14.34
N LEU A 34 -3.82 20.92 -14.38
CA LEU A 34 -4.60 21.33 -15.54
C LEU A 34 -4.88 22.84 -15.58
N VAL A 35 -4.72 23.55 -14.46
CA VAL A 35 -4.99 24.99 -14.36
C VAL A 35 -3.97 25.80 -15.18
N SER A 36 -2.67 25.52 -15.00
CA SER A 36 -1.61 26.22 -15.72
C SER A 36 -0.29 25.45 -15.70
N ARG A 37 0.66 25.85 -16.56
CA ARG A 37 2.03 25.29 -16.55
C ARG A 37 2.76 25.55 -15.24
N THR A 38 2.52 26.70 -14.61
CA THR A 38 3.11 27.08 -13.31
C THR A 38 2.61 26.17 -12.20
N TRP A 39 1.29 25.93 -12.14
CA TRP A 39 0.70 25.00 -11.16
C TRP A 39 1.23 23.59 -11.35
N ARG A 40 1.30 23.12 -12.61
CA ARG A 40 1.92 21.84 -12.93
C ARG A 40 3.38 21.76 -12.47
N ALA A 41 4.17 22.81 -12.66
CA ALA A 41 5.56 22.83 -12.20
C ALA A 41 5.64 22.74 -10.66
N ILE A 42 4.77 23.46 -9.93
CA ILE A 42 4.74 23.43 -8.46
C ILE A 42 4.32 22.07 -7.92
N THR A 43 3.40 21.37 -8.61
CA THR A 43 2.99 20.02 -8.18
C THR A 43 4.15 19.02 -8.19
N LEU A 44 5.24 19.30 -8.90
CA LEU A 44 6.44 18.46 -8.96
C LEU A 44 7.47 18.79 -7.85
N LEU A 45 7.25 19.84 -7.05
CA LEU A 45 8.12 20.18 -5.93
C LEU A 45 8.05 19.13 -4.82
N SER A 46 9.13 18.98 -4.06
CA SER A 46 9.26 17.95 -3.03
C SER A 46 8.18 18.03 -1.96
N THR A 47 7.77 19.22 -1.53
CA THR A 47 6.72 19.39 -0.51
C THR A 47 5.40 18.80 -0.97
N ILE A 48 5.01 19.07 -2.23
CA ILE A 48 3.78 18.53 -2.81
C ILE A 48 3.93 17.03 -3.08
N GLN A 49 5.07 16.59 -3.61
CA GLN A 49 5.31 15.17 -3.87
C GLN A 49 5.34 14.34 -2.57
N GLN A 50 5.81 14.92 -1.46
CA GLN A 50 5.66 14.36 -0.13
C GLN A 50 4.20 14.36 0.30
N ALA A 51 3.47 15.47 0.20
CA ALA A 51 2.03 15.50 0.53
C ALA A 51 1.20 14.49 -0.28
N LEU A 52 1.61 14.20 -1.52
CA LEU A 52 1.01 13.20 -2.42
C LEU A 52 1.54 11.77 -2.20
N PHE A 53 2.42 11.55 -1.23
CA PHE A 53 3.04 10.26 -0.93
C PHE A 53 3.88 9.68 -2.08
N PHE A 54 4.33 10.49 -3.05
CA PHE A 54 5.29 10.04 -4.08
C PHE A 54 6.74 10.15 -3.63
N GLN A 55 7.00 10.96 -2.62
CA GLN A 55 8.31 11.13 -2.02
C GLN A 55 8.27 10.90 -0.51
N PRO A 56 9.39 10.45 0.09
CA PRO A 56 9.47 10.22 1.52
C PRO A 56 9.40 11.55 2.28
N ALA A 57 8.49 11.62 3.24
CA ALA A 57 8.52 12.67 4.25
C ALA A 57 9.68 12.42 5.24
N PRO A 58 10.22 13.48 5.87
CA PRO A 58 11.23 13.35 6.93
C PRO A 58 10.81 12.36 8.02
N SER A 59 11.76 11.62 8.61
CA SER A 59 11.47 10.66 9.68
C SER A 59 10.84 11.28 10.93
N ILE A 60 11.03 12.58 11.15
CA ILE A 60 10.44 13.34 12.25
C ILE A 60 8.95 13.68 12.02
N SER A 61 8.44 13.48 10.80
CA SER A 61 7.04 13.74 10.48
C SER A 61 6.11 12.74 11.18
N PRO A 62 4.86 13.13 11.51
CA PRO A 62 3.90 12.23 12.13
C PRO A 62 3.62 11.03 11.22
N ARG A 63 3.43 9.86 11.84
CA ARG A 63 3.05 8.63 11.13
C ARG A 63 1.61 8.76 10.63
N VAL A 64 1.43 8.76 9.31
CA VAL A 64 0.14 8.90 8.64
C VAL A 64 0.06 7.88 7.50
N LEU A 65 -1.01 7.08 7.47
CA LEU A 65 -1.33 6.21 6.34
C LEU A 65 -1.84 7.04 5.18
N ASN A 66 -1.54 6.62 3.95
CA ASN A 66 -1.96 7.35 2.76
C ASN A 66 -3.49 7.40 2.65
N PRO A 67 -4.13 8.56 2.83
CA PRO A 67 -5.60 8.65 2.94
C PRO A 67 -6.29 8.24 1.64
N LEU A 68 -5.70 8.54 0.48
CA LEU A 68 -6.27 8.18 -0.82
C LEU A 68 -6.22 6.66 -1.03
N LEU A 69 -5.13 6.02 -0.62
CA LEU A 69 -5.01 4.57 -0.71
C LEU A 69 -5.89 3.86 0.33
N SER A 70 -5.98 4.38 1.55
CA SER A 70 -6.88 3.83 2.59
C SER A 70 -8.35 3.83 2.14
N GLU A 71 -8.77 4.88 1.43
CA GLU A 71 -10.13 4.96 0.86
C GLU A 71 -10.31 4.03 -0.35
N SER A 72 -9.30 3.91 -1.21
CA SER A 72 -9.39 3.16 -2.48
C SER A 72 -9.12 1.66 -2.32
N PHE A 73 -8.33 1.27 -1.32
CA PHE A 73 -7.92 -0.10 -1.00
C PHE A 73 -8.20 -0.45 0.47
N PRO A 74 -9.46 -0.30 0.98
CA PRO A 74 -9.74 -0.55 2.39
C PRO A 74 -9.19 -1.87 2.97
N PRO A 75 -9.21 -3.02 2.27
CA PRO A 75 -8.66 -4.28 2.79
C PRO A 75 -7.18 -4.24 3.19
N PHE A 76 -6.41 -3.31 2.62
CA PHE A 76 -4.97 -3.17 2.85
C PHE A 76 -4.65 -2.24 4.04
N PHE A 77 -5.61 -1.41 4.44
CA PHE A 77 -5.43 -0.38 5.47
C PHE A 77 -6.38 -0.55 6.66
N ALA A 78 -7.37 -1.44 6.56
CA ALA A 78 -8.23 -1.80 7.66
C ALA A 78 -7.38 -2.44 8.76
N SER A 79 -7.24 -1.73 9.89
CA SER A 79 -6.60 -2.27 11.07
C SER A 79 -7.43 -3.43 11.60
N TYR A 80 -6.75 -4.51 11.97
CA TYR A 80 -7.33 -5.63 12.70
C TYR A 80 -7.69 -5.15 14.12
N ASP A 81 -8.80 -4.42 14.25
CA ASP A 81 -9.38 -4.14 15.56
C ASP A 81 -10.04 -5.41 16.12
N LYS A 82 -10.40 -5.35 17.41
CA LYS A 82 -10.93 -6.45 18.24
C LYS A 82 -12.15 -7.20 17.68
N LYS A 83 -12.68 -6.83 16.50
CA LYS A 83 -13.73 -7.53 15.77
C LYS A 83 -13.23 -8.65 14.86
N GLY A 84 -11.91 -8.87 14.72
CA GLY A 84 -11.37 -9.99 13.94
C GLY A 84 -11.66 -9.85 12.45
N TRP A 85 -11.56 -8.63 11.91
CA TRP A 85 -11.84 -8.38 10.50
C TRP A 85 -10.73 -8.96 9.62
N GLU A 86 -10.99 -10.11 9.02
CA GLU A 86 -10.18 -10.67 7.95
C GLU A 86 -10.76 -10.28 6.59
N SER A 87 -9.90 -9.86 5.67
CA SER A 87 -10.26 -9.66 4.28
C SER A 87 -10.07 -10.96 3.52
N SER A 88 -11.00 -11.31 2.64
CA SER A 88 -10.86 -12.46 1.75
C SER A 88 -10.78 -12.02 0.30
N VAL A 89 -10.62 -12.99 -0.60
CA VAL A 89 -10.81 -12.79 -2.06
C VAL A 89 -12.12 -12.07 -2.34
N GLU A 90 -13.21 -12.47 -1.67
CA GLU A 90 -14.52 -11.89 -1.92
C GLU A 90 -14.53 -10.40 -1.58
N THR A 91 -13.84 -10.00 -0.51
CA THR A 91 -13.65 -8.59 -0.15
C THR A 91 -12.94 -7.84 -1.28
N ILE A 92 -11.83 -8.40 -1.82
CA ILE A 92 -11.11 -7.82 -2.96
C ILE A 92 -12.03 -7.71 -4.20
N MET A 93 -12.81 -8.75 -4.50
CA MET A 93 -13.69 -8.79 -5.67
C MET A 93 -14.84 -7.79 -5.60
N ARG A 94 -15.23 -7.34 -4.40
CA ARG A 94 -16.29 -6.33 -4.22
C ARG A 94 -15.78 -4.90 -4.41
N MET A 95 -14.47 -4.69 -4.48
CA MET A 95 -13.90 -3.35 -4.59
C MET A 95 -14.29 -2.66 -5.90
N PRO A 96 -14.44 -1.32 -5.94
CA PRO A 96 -14.79 -0.61 -7.17
C PRO A 96 -13.82 -0.88 -8.32
N TRP A 97 -12.55 -1.09 -8.00
CA TRP A 97 -11.49 -1.32 -8.97
C TRP A 97 -11.44 -2.73 -9.55
N SER A 98 -12.04 -3.74 -8.88
CA SER A 98 -12.18 -5.07 -9.47
C SER A 98 -13.15 -5.05 -10.67
N LYS A 99 -14.07 -4.09 -10.71
CA LYS A 99 -15.05 -3.89 -11.79
C LYS A 99 -14.48 -3.16 -13.01
N ALA A 100 -13.33 -2.51 -12.86
CA ALA A 100 -12.63 -1.79 -13.92
C ALA A 100 -11.14 -2.20 -13.95
N PRO A 101 -10.85 -3.50 -14.18
CA PRO A 101 -9.53 -4.05 -13.93
C PRO A 101 -8.47 -3.43 -14.83
N ASP A 102 -8.79 -3.06 -16.08
CA ASP A 102 -7.82 -2.50 -17.02
C ASP A 102 -7.27 -1.13 -16.60
N ALA A 103 -8.05 -0.32 -15.86
CA ALA A 103 -7.58 0.97 -15.35
C ALA A 103 -6.59 0.78 -14.19
N PHE A 104 -6.83 -0.23 -13.35
CA PHE A 104 -6.00 -0.51 -12.18
C PHE A 104 -4.79 -1.40 -12.50
N ARG A 105 -4.86 -2.23 -13.54
CA ARG A 105 -3.74 -3.06 -14.00
C ARG A 105 -2.59 -2.26 -14.60
N ARG A 106 -2.81 -1.00 -15.01
CA ARG A 106 -1.78 -0.14 -15.62
C ARG A 106 -0.55 -0.05 -14.73
N ARG A 107 0.60 -0.43 -15.28
CA ARG A 107 1.90 -0.39 -14.58
C ARG A 107 2.26 1.05 -14.19
N GLU A 108 1.85 1.99 -15.02
CA GLU A 108 2.05 3.43 -14.87
C GLU A 108 0.98 4.12 -14.00
N ALA A 109 0.01 3.37 -13.44
CA ALA A 109 -0.99 3.96 -12.57
C ALA A 109 -0.30 4.65 -11.38
N SER A 110 -0.67 5.90 -11.13
CA SER A 110 0.00 6.73 -10.12
C SER A 110 -0.01 6.08 -8.74
N TRP A 111 -1.13 5.45 -8.34
CA TRP A 111 -1.26 4.76 -7.06
C TRP A 111 -0.18 3.71 -6.81
N ARG A 112 0.32 3.03 -7.85
CA ARG A 112 1.38 2.02 -7.73
C ARG A 112 2.68 2.59 -7.16
N ARG A 113 2.94 3.87 -7.46
CA ARG A 113 4.15 4.58 -7.02
C ARG A 113 3.97 5.32 -5.70
N MET A 114 2.76 5.37 -5.16
CA MET A 114 2.51 6.04 -3.89
C MET A 114 2.99 5.17 -2.75
N LEU A 115 3.65 5.80 -1.78
CA LEU A 115 3.98 5.23 -0.49
C LEU A 115 2.69 4.95 0.28
N VAL A 116 2.69 3.84 1.03
CA VAL A 116 1.52 3.43 1.83
C VAL A 116 1.42 4.21 3.15
N ARG A 117 2.56 4.69 3.67
CA ARG A 117 2.67 5.45 4.91
C ARG A 117 3.74 6.54 4.77
N GLN A 118 3.60 7.60 5.55
CA GLN A 118 4.66 8.56 5.85
C GLN A 118 4.91 8.66 7.35
N PRO A 119 6.17 8.74 7.82
CA PRO A 119 7.39 8.44 7.08
C PRO A 119 7.34 7.02 6.45
N PRO A 120 8.10 6.77 5.38
CA PRO A 120 8.02 5.50 4.65
C PRO A 120 8.19 4.30 5.58
N ALA A 121 7.35 3.27 5.40
CA ALA A 121 7.61 1.98 6.00
C ALA A 121 8.82 1.34 5.30
N GLN A 122 9.74 0.77 6.09
CA GLN A 122 11.02 0.24 5.62
C GLN A 122 11.04 -1.29 5.61
N SER A 123 10.07 -1.93 6.28
CA SER A 123 10.00 -3.38 6.42
C SER A 123 8.56 -3.87 6.37
N LEU A 124 8.40 -5.04 5.74
CA LEU A 124 7.16 -5.81 5.70
C LEU A 124 7.48 -7.26 6.05
N VAL A 125 6.81 -7.79 7.06
CA VAL A 125 6.82 -9.22 7.38
C VAL A 125 5.58 -9.87 6.79
N VAL A 126 5.72 -11.05 6.22
CA VAL A 126 4.63 -11.88 5.71
C VAL A 126 4.58 -13.14 6.55
N LYS A 127 3.47 -13.34 7.28
CA LYS A 127 3.20 -14.55 8.05
C LYS A 127 2.09 -15.34 7.37
N GLN A 128 2.36 -16.60 7.04
CA GLN A 128 1.40 -17.50 6.44
C GLN A 128 1.12 -18.67 7.38
N THR A 129 -0.15 -18.85 7.73
CA THR A 129 -0.64 -19.99 8.51
C THR A 129 -1.51 -20.87 7.62
N SER A 130 -1.13 -22.13 7.44
CA SER A 130 -1.88 -23.10 6.64
C SER A 130 -2.40 -24.23 7.52
N GLY A 131 -3.71 -24.45 7.52
CA GLY A 131 -4.34 -25.56 8.23
C GLY A 131 -4.37 -26.84 7.39
N GLY A 132 -3.94 -27.96 7.95
CA GLY A 132 -4.03 -29.29 7.33
C GLY A 132 -4.55 -30.35 8.29
N MET A 133 -4.89 -31.53 7.75
CA MET A 133 -5.33 -32.66 8.58
C MET A 133 -4.29 -33.10 9.62
N ALA A 134 -3.01 -32.81 9.38
CA ALA A 134 -1.89 -33.12 10.29
C ALA A 134 -1.54 -31.98 11.27
N GLY A 135 -2.31 -30.88 11.30
CA GLY A 135 -2.04 -29.70 12.12
C GLY A 135 -1.88 -28.41 11.30
N SER A 136 -1.49 -27.33 11.96
CA SER A 136 -1.18 -26.04 11.31
C SER A 136 0.32 -25.89 11.06
N TYR A 137 0.66 -25.29 9.91
CA TYR A 137 2.02 -24.95 9.55
C TYR A 137 2.15 -23.44 9.37
N ASP A 138 3.13 -22.85 10.05
CA ASP A 138 3.43 -21.43 9.94
C ASP A 138 4.71 -21.22 9.13
N ARG A 139 4.72 -20.19 8.29
CA ARG A 139 5.92 -19.70 7.59
C ARG A 139 5.99 -18.20 7.69
N GLU A 140 7.20 -17.69 7.85
CA GLU A 140 7.45 -16.27 7.93
C GLU A 140 8.49 -15.86 6.89
N GLY A 141 8.26 -14.71 6.26
CA GLY A 141 9.24 -14.08 5.39
C GLY A 141 9.28 -12.58 5.61
N ALA A 142 10.41 -11.96 5.29
CA ALA A 142 10.59 -10.53 5.46
C ALA A 142 11.06 -9.87 4.17
N LEU A 143 10.55 -8.67 3.92
CA LEU A 143 10.98 -7.77 2.87
C LEU A 143 11.45 -6.47 3.51
N LYS A 144 12.70 -6.10 3.26
CA LYS A 144 13.21 -4.76 3.55
C LYS A 144 13.17 -3.95 2.25
N ASP A 145 12.35 -2.91 2.24
CA ASP A 145 12.26 -1.96 1.13
C ASP A 145 12.25 -0.55 1.73
N PRO A 146 13.25 0.31 1.43
CA PRO A 146 13.33 1.65 1.99
C PRO A 146 12.14 2.55 1.63
N SER A 147 11.29 2.13 0.69
CA SER A 147 10.16 2.90 0.18
C SER A 147 8.98 2.00 -0.17
N LEU A 148 8.40 1.31 0.83
CA LEU A 148 7.27 0.42 0.60
C LEU A 148 6.11 1.14 -0.11
N SER A 149 5.91 0.78 -1.38
CA SER A 149 4.89 1.35 -2.25
C SER A 149 3.64 0.49 -2.29
N MET A 150 2.53 1.09 -2.73
CA MET A 150 1.28 0.34 -2.88
C MET A 150 1.40 -0.78 -3.93
N ALA A 151 2.25 -0.63 -4.95
CA ALA A 151 2.49 -1.71 -5.92
C ALA A 151 3.01 -2.97 -5.22
N VAL A 152 4.01 -2.82 -4.34
CA VAL A 152 4.59 -3.94 -3.58
C VAL A 152 3.51 -4.59 -2.72
N LEU A 153 2.74 -3.78 -1.99
CA LEU A 153 1.70 -4.28 -1.10
C LEU A 153 0.60 -5.04 -1.85
N TYR A 154 0.16 -4.47 -2.97
CA TYR A 154 -0.84 -5.04 -3.86
C TYR A 154 -0.35 -6.35 -4.48
N ASP A 155 0.81 -6.32 -5.14
CA ASP A 155 1.36 -7.46 -5.87
C ASP A 155 1.69 -8.60 -4.89
N LEU A 156 2.22 -8.32 -3.69
CA LEU A 156 2.45 -9.35 -2.66
C LEU A 156 1.15 -10.00 -2.18
N THR A 157 0.14 -9.21 -1.86
CA THR A 157 -1.16 -9.76 -1.40
C THR A 157 -1.74 -10.71 -2.45
N LEU A 158 -1.67 -10.34 -3.73
CA LEU A 158 -2.16 -11.21 -4.80
C LEU A 158 -1.33 -12.50 -5.01
N GLN A 159 -0.08 -12.55 -4.53
CA GLN A 159 0.70 -13.80 -4.53
C GLN A 159 0.18 -14.81 -3.51
N PHE A 160 -0.28 -14.33 -2.36
CA PHE A 160 -0.61 -15.19 -1.22
C PHE A 160 -2.10 -15.48 -1.10
N VAL A 161 -2.96 -14.66 -1.71
CA VAL A 161 -4.41 -14.83 -1.60
C VAL A 161 -4.97 -15.64 -2.78
N ASP A 162 -5.64 -16.74 -2.44
CA ASP A 162 -6.47 -17.57 -3.32
C ASP A 162 -7.87 -17.75 -2.70
N GLY A 163 -8.73 -18.53 -3.38
CA GLY A 163 -10.15 -18.74 -3.04
C GLY A 163 -10.47 -18.95 -1.56
N ASP A 164 -9.60 -19.65 -0.83
CA ASP A 164 -9.82 -20.09 0.54
C ASP A 164 -8.93 -19.36 1.56
N THR A 165 -8.34 -18.25 1.12
CA THR A 165 -7.40 -17.46 1.92
C THR A 165 -8.05 -16.21 2.50
N SER A 166 -7.84 -16.03 3.80
CA SER A 166 -8.05 -14.80 4.53
C SER A 166 -6.73 -14.05 4.71
N PHE A 167 -6.77 -12.72 4.76
CA PHE A 167 -5.61 -11.90 5.03
C PHE A 167 -5.98 -10.61 5.80
N HIS A 168 -5.01 -10.07 6.53
CA HIS A 168 -5.12 -8.73 7.09
C HIS A 168 -3.74 -8.10 7.28
N PHE A 169 -3.71 -6.77 7.32
CA PHE A 169 -2.50 -6.01 7.59
C PHE A 169 -2.49 -5.51 9.04
N MET A 170 -1.37 -5.69 9.71
CA MET A 170 -1.09 -5.11 11.01
C MET A 170 -0.05 -4.01 10.85
N TRP A 171 -0.46 -2.77 11.10
CA TRP A 171 0.40 -1.60 11.08
C TRP A 171 1.01 -1.40 12.47
N HIS A 172 2.33 -1.45 12.55
CA HIS A 172 3.04 -1.39 13.82
C HIS A 172 3.61 0.00 14.13
N ASP A 173 3.72 0.29 15.42
CA ASP A 173 4.50 1.42 15.91
C ASP A 173 5.99 1.05 16.03
N GLU A 174 6.83 2.07 16.15
CA GLU A 174 8.31 2.02 16.06
C GLU A 174 9.00 1.08 17.06
N SER A 175 8.29 0.55 18.06
CA SER A 175 8.81 -0.38 19.07
C SER A 175 8.54 -1.86 18.79
N ALA A 176 7.87 -2.21 17.69
CA ALA A 176 7.57 -3.60 17.39
C ALA A 176 8.80 -4.35 16.88
N ALA A 177 9.10 -5.49 17.49
CA ALA A 177 10.17 -6.40 17.05
C ALA A 177 9.91 -7.01 15.66
N GLU A 178 8.69 -6.85 15.11
CA GLU A 178 8.20 -7.46 13.88
C GLU A 178 8.30 -6.55 12.64
N GLY A 179 8.96 -5.39 12.74
CA GLY A 179 9.08 -4.43 11.64
C GLY A 179 7.93 -3.41 11.59
N ASP A 180 7.82 -2.65 10.49
CA ASP A 180 6.83 -1.57 10.35
C ASP A 180 5.41 -2.06 10.06
N LEU A 181 5.28 -3.23 9.45
CA LEU A 181 4.03 -3.78 8.94
C LEU A 181 4.10 -5.30 8.83
N THR A 182 3.02 -5.99 9.18
CA THR A 182 2.86 -7.44 8.95
C THR A 182 1.65 -7.70 8.06
N LEU A 183 1.84 -8.51 7.01
CA LEU A 183 0.77 -9.18 6.26
C LEU A 183 0.56 -10.57 6.86
N ASN A 184 -0.58 -10.78 7.51
CA ASN A 184 -0.98 -12.11 7.97
C ASN A 184 -1.89 -12.73 6.92
N VAL A 185 -1.61 -13.99 6.58
CA VAL A 185 -2.35 -14.77 5.60
C VAL A 185 -2.71 -16.11 6.24
N SER A 186 -3.98 -16.47 6.22
CA SER A 186 -4.48 -17.73 6.77
C SER A 186 -5.25 -18.52 5.71
N THR A 187 -4.99 -19.81 5.60
CA THR A 187 -5.68 -20.73 4.70
C THR A 187 -6.36 -21.85 5.50
N GLY A 188 -7.64 -22.11 5.21
CA GLY A 188 -8.49 -23.06 5.94
C GLY A 188 -8.06 -24.53 5.86
N VAL A 189 -8.55 -25.35 6.80
CA VAL A 189 -8.25 -26.79 6.89
C VAL A 189 -8.96 -27.56 5.77
N GLY A 190 -8.20 -28.35 5.00
CA GLY A 190 -8.74 -29.23 3.95
C GLY A 190 -8.68 -28.66 2.54
N CYS A 191 -8.13 -27.45 2.37
CA CYS A 191 -7.83 -26.87 1.08
C CYS A 191 -6.49 -27.43 0.59
N GLU A 192 -6.52 -28.49 -0.23
CA GLU A 192 -5.37 -28.75 -1.11
C GLU A 192 -5.18 -27.50 -1.96
N SER A 193 -3.97 -26.94 -1.97
CA SER A 193 -3.61 -25.70 -2.66
C SER A 193 -3.57 -25.86 -4.19
N ASP A 194 -4.56 -26.54 -4.74
CA ASP A 194 -4.93 -26.54 -6.16
C ASP A 194 -5.72 -25.26 -6.54
N GLY A 195 -5.98 -24.38 -5.56
CA GLY A 195 -6.66 -23.11 -5.72
C GLY A 195 -6.03 -22.21 -6.80
N GLU A 196 -6.80 -21.88 -7.82
CA GLU A 196 -6.40 -20.89 -8.81
C GLU A 196 -6.27 -19.52 -8.12
N ARG A 197 -5.03 -19.05 -7.94
CA ARG A 197 -4.72 -17.76 -7.33
C ARG A 197 -5.55 -16.64 -7.94
N ILE A 198 -5.89 -15.63 -7.15
CA ILE A 198 -6.61 -14.43 -7.65
C ILE A 198 -5.90 -13.88 -8.89
N GLU A 199 -4.57 -13.85 -8.88
CA GLU A 199 -3.78 -13.38 -10.01
C GLU A 199 -4.01 -14.21 -11.29
N LYS A 200 -3.96 -15.55 -11.23
CA LYS A 200 -4.23 -16.38 -12.41
C LYS A 200 -5.64 -16.17 -12.96
N LYS A 201 -6.61 -16.02 -12.05
CA LYS A 201 -8.02 -15.91 -12.40
C LYS A 201 -8.42 -14.51 -12.89
N TYR A 202 -7.71 -13.46 -12.46
CA TYR A 202 -8.14 -12.08 -12.70
C TYR A 202 -7.02 -11.10 -13.10
N PHE A 203 -5.73 -11.44 -13.06
CA PHE A 203 -4.64 -10.45 -13.24
C PHE A 203 -3.38 -10.97 -13.96
N SER A 204 -3.49 -12.03 -14.77
CA SER A 204 -2.37 -12.79 -15.38
C SER A 204 -1.26 -11.99 -16.08
N ASP A 205 -1.51 -10.74 -16.48
CA ASP A 205 -0.59 -9.95 -17.31
C ASP A 205 0.01 -8.73 -16.57
N ALA A 206 -0.38 -8.46 -15.31
CA ALA A 206 -0.13 -7.17 -14.66
C ALA A 206 0.81 -7.20 -13.44
N ALA A 207 1.09 -8.36 -12.86
CA ALA A 207 1.83 -8.46 -11.60
C ALA A 207 3.32 -8.75 -11.83
N ASN A 208 4.19 -7.82 -11.42
CA ASN A 208 5.62 -8.11 -11.27
C ASN A 208 5.87 -8.47 -9.80
N PHE A 209 5.94 -9.76 -9.53
CA PHE A 209 6.00 -10.23 -8.16
C PHE A 209 7.35 -9.97 -7.49
N VAL A 210 7.26 -9.33 -6.31
CA VAL A 210 8.37 -9.21 -5.39
C VAL A 210 8.59 -10.57 -4.73
N LYS A 211 9.83 -11.07 -4.81
CA LYS A 211 10.23 -12.30 -4.12
C LYS A 211 10.39 -12.02 -2.63
N VAL A 212 9.76 -12.85 -1.80
CA VAL A 212 9.94 -12.86 -0.35
C VAL A 212 10.79 -14.06 0.03
N SER A 213 11.81 -13.84 0.85
CA SER A 213 12.59 -14.93 1.44
C SER A 213 11.84 -15.49 2.63
N PHE A 214 11.50 -16.78 2.59
CA PHE A 214 10.83 -17.48 3.69
C PHE A 214 11.83 -18.27 4.52
N GLY A 215 11.70 -18.17 5.84
CA GLY A 215 12.28 -19.12 6.78
C GLY A 215 11.29 -20.24 7.10
N GLU A 216 11.80 -21.43 7.39
CA GLU A 216 11.00 -22.50 7.99
C GLU A 216 10.89 -22.27 9.50
N TRP A 217 9.69 -22.50 10.04
CA TRP A 217 9.41 -22.40 11.46
C TRP A 217 9.85 -23.73 12.12
N GLU A 218 11.10 -23.80 12.59
CA GLU A 218 11.53 -24.84 13.53
C GLU A 218 11.19 -24.33 14.94
N GLY A 219 10.41 -25.10 15.72
CA GLY A 219 9.80 -24.64 16.97
C GLY A 219 10.72 -23.89 17.95
N ASP A 220 10.09 -23.00 18.72
CA ASP A 220 10.62 -22.10 19.77
C ASP A 220 11.73 -21.10 19.40
N GLU A 221 12.37 -21.20 18.22
CA GLU A 221 13.32 -20.18 17.76
C GLU A 221 13.05 -19.73 16.31
N ILE A 222 12.74 -18.44 16.16
CA ILE A 222 12.69 -17.77 14.86
C ILE A 222 14.10 -17.81 14.25
N SER A 223 14.31 -18.65 13.25
CA SER A 223 15.47 -18.56 12.36
C SER A 223 15.37 -17.26 11.55
N ARG A 224 15.86 -16.16 12.15
CA ARG A 224 15.92 -14.83 11.53
C ARG A 224 16.96 -14.84 10.41
N PHE A 225 16.50 -14.87 9.16
CA PHE A 225 17.36 -14.55 8.01
C PHE A 225 17.49 -13.02 7.91
N TYR A 226 18.74 -12.53 7.92
CA TYR A 226 19.09 -11.10 7.91
C TYR A 226 19.09 -10.47 6.52
#